data_AF-A0A6J2XDC1-F1
#
_entry.id   AF-A0A6J2XDC1-F1
#
_cell.length_a   1.000
_cell.length_b   1.000
_cell.length_c   1.000
_cell.angle_alpha   90.00
_cell.angle_beta   90.00
_cell.angle_gamma   90.00
#
_symmetry.space_group_name_H-M   'P 1'
#
loop_
_entity.id
_entity.type
_entity.pdbx_description
1 polymer ?
#
loop_
_entity_poly.entity_id
_entity_poly.type
_entity_poly.pdbx_seq_one_letter_code
_entity_poly.pdbx_strand_id
1 'polypeptide(L)'
;MSKVLTLVFLTLCSVILTNAEPLRFVKDFFQFNIAGHPVLHKSVEWLFDPDIGIRRSRQYQEKNGYLGEKAIEKLGLGIDGYDRERLAQQQQRDEGHLNGIEYLTP
;
A
#
# COMPACT_ATOMS: atom_id res chain seq x y z
N MET A 1 57.29 -41.92 -7.36
CA MET A 1 56.88 -40.53 -7.09
C MET A 1 55.79 -40.01 -8.03
N SER A 2 55.91 -40.16 -9.35
CA SER A 2 54.90 -39.67 -10.32
C SER A 2 53.46 -40.12 -10.01
N LYS A 3 53.21 -41.42 -9.75
CA LYS A 3 51.87 -41.97 -9.44
C LYS A 3 51.25 -41.41 -8.15
N VAL A 4 52.07 -41.12 -7.13
CA VAL A 4 51.62 -40.54 -5.86
C VAL A 4 51.23 -39.08 -6.08
N LEU A 5 52.01 -38.35 -6.88
CA LEU A 5 51.70 -36.96 -7.25
C LEU A 5 50.39 -36.88 -8.06
N THR A 6 50.14 -37.82 -8.98
CA THR A 6 48.88 -37.89 -9.74
C THR A 6 47.69 -38.16 -8.83
N LEU A 7 47.85 -39.05 -7.83
CA LEU A 7 46.80 -39.39 -6.87
C LEU A 7 46.49 -38.22 -5.92
N VAL A 8 47.52 -37.49 -5.48
CA VAL A 8 47.36 -36.26 -4.70
C VAL A 8 46.68 -35.17 -5.53
N PHE A 9 47.02 -35.02 -6.80
CA PHE A 9 46.38 -34.05 -7.69
C PHE A 9 44.90 -34.38 -7.95
N LEU A 10 44.58 -35.64 -8.21
CA LEU A 10 43.20 -36.11 -8.40
C LEU A 10 42.34 -35.93 -7.14
N THR A 11 42.89 -36.21 -5.96
CA THR A 11 42.19 -36.01 -4.68
C THR A 11 41.99 -34.52 -4.37
N LEU A 12 42.96 -33.66 -4.70
CA LEU A 12 42.80 -32.20 -4.58
C LEU A 12 41.68 -31.68 -5.50
N CYS A 13 41.66 -32.13 -6.76
CA CYS A 13 40.61 -31.79 -7.71
C CYS A 13 39.23 -32.27 -7.25
N SER A 14 39.12 -33.49 -6.70
CA SER A 14 37.83 -33.99 -6.21
C SER A 14 37.32 -33.19 -5.01
N VAL A 15 38.20 -32.76 -4.10
CA VAL A 15 37.82 -31.91 -2.95
C VAL A 15 37.30 -30.55 -3.42
N ILE A 16 37.91 -29.96 -4.45
CA ILE A 16 37.43 -28.71 -5.05
C ILE A 16 36.04 -28.89 -5.68
N LEU A 17 35.76 -30.03 -6.34
CA LEU A 17 34.45 -30.32 -6.92
C LEU A 17 33.35 -30.66 -5.89
N THR A 18 33.71 -31.18 -4.72
CA THR A 18 32.72 -31.53 -3.66
C THR A 18 32.23 -30.33 -2.85
N ASN A 19 32.90 -29.18 -2.94
CA ASN A 19 32.41 -27.95 -2.35
C ASN A 19 31.27 -27.44 -3.22
N ALA A 20 30.02 -27.63 -2.78
CA ALA A 20 28.77 -27.25 -3.44
C ALA A 20 28.59 -25.73 -3.71
N GLU A 21 29.68 -24.96 -3.64
CA GLU A 21 29.75 -23.53 -3.86
C GLU A 21 29.37 -23.09 -5.29
N PRO A 22 29.71 -23.81 -6.38
CA PRO A 22 29.30 -23.38 -7.73
C PRO A 22 27.77 -23.41 -7.90
N LEU A 23 27.13 -24.46 -7.40
CA LEU A 23 25.68 -24.60 -7.47
C LEU A 23 25.00 -23.58 -6.56
N ARG A 24 25.58 -23.32 -5.37
CA ARG A 24 25.08 -22.28 -4.46
C ARG A 24 25.21 -20.88 -5.08
N PHE A 25 26.33 -20.58 -5.73
CA PHE A 25 26.53 -19.31 -6.44
C PHE A 25 25.54 -19.12 -7.59
N VAL A 26 25.31 -20.14 -8.42
CA VAL A 26 24.33 -20.08 -9.51
C VAL A 26 22.92 -19.88 -8.95
N LYS A 27 22.54 -20.66 -7.93
CA LYS A 27 21.26 -20.54 -7.25
C LYS A 27 21.09 -19.13 -6.67
N ASP A 28 22.07 -18.63 -5.94
CA ASP A 28 22.04 -17.34 -5.28
C ASP A 28 21.98 -16.20 -6.32
N PHE A 29 22.74 -16.30 -7.42
CA PHE A 29 22.67 -15.35 -8.53
C PHE A 29 21.27 -15.26 -9.12
N PHE A 30 20.65 -16.40 -9.45
CA PHE A 30 19.28 -16.39 -9.97
C PHE A 30 18.27 -15.92 -8.92
N GLN A 31 18.40 -16.34 -7.67
CA GLN A 31 17.51 -15.95 -6.60
C GLN A 31 17.55 -14.44 -6.33
N PHE A 32 18.73 -13.82 -6.26
CA PHE A 32 18.87 -12.38 -6.01
C PHE A 32 18.47 -11.52 -7.21
N ASN A 33 18.66 -11.99 -8.45
CA ASN A 33 18.34 -11.20 -9.65
C ASN A 33 16.90 -11.40 -10.15
N ILE A 34 16.31 -12.60 -10.00
CA ILE A 34 14.94 -12.89 -10.46
C ILE A 34 13.92 -12.72 -9.34
N ALA A 35 14.18 -13.28 -8.16
CA ALA A 35 13.24 -13.25 -7.04
C ALA A 35 13.44 -12.05 -6.09
N GLY A 36 14.56 -11.31 -6.26
CA GLY A 36 14.94 -10.22 -5.36
C GLY A 36 15.53 -10.74 -4.04
N HIS A 37 16.11 -9.83 -3.26
CA HIS A 37 16.59 -10.17 -1.92
C HIS A 37 15.40 -10.64 -1.07
N PRO A 38 15.48 -11.76 -0.33
CA PRO A 38 14.43 -12.18 0.59
C PRO A 38 14.41 -11.19 1.77
N VAL A 39 13.78 -10.04 1.57
CA VAL A 39 13.52 -9.06 2.62
C VAL A 39 12.46 -9.70 3.52
N LEU A 40 12.92 -10.30 4.60
CA LEU A 40 12.07 -10.67 5.73
C LEU A 40 11.19 -9.47 6.05
N HIS A 41 9.88 -9.68 6.09
CA HIS A 41 8.92 -8.60 6.26
C HIS A 41 9.29 -7.81 7.51
N LYS A 42 9.50 -6.51 7.37
CA LYS A 42 9.87 -5.64 8.48
C LYS A 42 8.77 -5.74 9.53
N SER A 43 9.14 -6.00 10.79
CA SER A 43 8.20 -5.85 11.90
C SER A 43 7.77 -4.38 11.94
N VAL A 44 6.47 -4.14 11.74
CA VAL A 44 5.87 -2.82 11.86
C VAL A 44 5.05 -2.82 13.15
N GLU A 45 5.46 -2.00 14.10
CA GLU A 45 4.67 -1.70 15.28
C GLU A 45 3.74 -0.53 14.97
N TRP A 46 2.45 -0.74 15.20
CA TRP A 46 1.43 0.30 15.09
C TRP A 46 0.99 0.69 16.50
N LEU A 47 0.94 1.99 16.77
CA LEU A 47 0.28 2.51 17.96
C LEU A 47 -1.23 2.35 17.77
N PHE A 48 -1.75 1.18 18.11
CA PHE A 48 -3.18 0.88 18.01
C PHE A 48 -3.91 1.52 19.18
N ASP A 49 -4.81 2.44 18.86
CA ASP A 49 -5.75 3.04 19.80
C ASP A 49 -7.17 2.60 19.42
N PRO A 50 -7.82 1.75 20.23
CA PRO A 50 -9.15 1.22 19.90
C PRO A 50 -10.23 2.30 19.82
N ASP A 51 -10.04 3.42 20.52
CA ASP A 51 -11.04 4.48 20.66
C ASP A 51 -10.85 5.61 19.62
N ILE A 52 -9.77 5.56 18.82
CA ILE A 52 -9.47 6.62 17.84
C ILE A 52 -10.60 6.81 16.83
N GLY A 53 -11.27 5.73 16.44
CA GLY A 53 -12.40 5.76 15.51
C GLY A 53 -13.58 6.57 16.06
N ILE A 54 -13.92 6.36 17.33
CA ILE A 54 -15.03 7.06 18.01
C ILE A 54 -14.74 8.55 18.08
N ARG A 55 -13.53 8.92 18.54
CA ARG A 55 -13.14 10.33 18.69
C ARG A 55 -13.07 11.05 17.35
N ARG A 56 -12.49 10.42 16.32
CA ARG A 56 -12.41 11.00 14.97
C ARG A 56 -13.76 11.07 14.27
N SER A 57 -14.65 10.10 14.51
CA SER A 57 -16.01 10.14 13.98
C SER A 57 -16.77 11.36 14.50
N ARG A 58 -16.74 11.61 15.82
CA ARG A 58 -17.33 12.82 16.41
C ARG A 58 -16.76 14.10 15.80
N GLN A 59 -15.44 14.21 15.70
CA GLN A 59 -14.78 15.38 15.09
C GLN A 59 -15.16 15.58 13.62
N TYR A 60 -15.29 14.48 12.87
CA TYR A 60 -15.71 14.54 11.47
C TYR A 60 -17.15 15.03 11.36
N GLN A 61 -18.06 14.50 12.18
CA GLN A 61 -19.48 14.87 12.17
C GLN A 61 -19.68 16.34 12.53
N GLU A 62 -18.98 16.83 13.56
CA GLU A 62 -19.02 18.24 13.97
C GLU A 62 -18.59 19.18 12.82
N LYS A 63 -17.57 18.77 12.04
CA LYS A 63 -17.03 19.57 10.95
C LYS A 63 -17.85 19.48 9.65
N ASN A 64 -18.31 18.28 9.31
CA ASN A 64 -18.81 17.95 7.98
C ASN A 64 -20.30 17.59 7.94
N GLY A 65 -20.98 17.61 9.09
CA GLY A 65 -22.35 17.13 9.19
C GLY A 65 -22.43 15.67 9.60
N TYR A 66 -23.58 15.24 10.11
CA TYR A 66 -23.74 13.90 10.72
C TYR A 66 -23.45 12.77 9.71
N LEU A 67 -23.83 12.97 8.45
CA LEU A 67 -23.58 12.03 7.34
C LEU A 67 -22.49 12.54 6.38
N GLY A 68 -21.81 13.64 6.72
CA GLY A 68 -20.81 14.26 5.86
C GLY A 68 -21.39 15.12 4.73
N GLU A 69 -22.65 15.52 4.82
CA GLU A 69 -23.34 16.33 3.82
C GLU A 69 -22.58 17.59 3.41
N LYS A 70 -21.95 18.29 4.38
CA LYS A 70 -21.15 19.49 4.10
C LYS A 70 -19.81 19.17 3.44
N ALA A 71 -19.26 17.97 3.66
CA ALA A 71 -18.06 17.54 2.95
C ALA A 71 -18.38 17.23 1.48
N ILE A 72 -19.50 16.56 1.23
CA ILE A 72 -19.97 16.24 -0.13
C ILE A 72 -20.25 17.52 -0.92
N GLU A 73 -20.95 18.48 -0.32
CA GLU A 73 -21.20 19.80 -0.91
C GLU A 73 -19.89 20.47 -1.35
N LYS A 74 -18.92 20.60 -0.41
CA LYS A 74 -17.60 21.19 -0.68
C LYS A 74 -16.82 20.48 -1.77
N LEU A 75 -16.88 19.15 -1.85
CA LEU A 75 -16.25 18.38 -2.92
C LEU A 75 -16.83 18.75 -4.30
N GLY A 76 -18.13 19.01 -4.37
CA GLY A 76 -18.81 19.44 -5.59
C GLY A 76 -18.47 20.88 -6.04
N LEU A 77 -17.98 21.73 -5.13
CA LEU A 77 -17.62 23.13 -5.41
C LEU A 77 -16.26 23.31 -6.08
N GLY A 78 -15.42 22.27 -6.10
CA GLY A 78 -14.09 22.28 -6.73
C GLY A 78 -13.12 23.33 -6.16
N ILE A 79 -11.97 23.50 -6.82
CA ILE A 79 -10.84 24.33 -6.33
C ILE A 79 -10.37 25.38 -7.35
N ASP A 80 -11.11 25.53 -8.45
CA ASP A 80 -10.77 26.41 -9.59
C ASP A 80 -11.17 27.89 -9.37
N GLY A 81 -11.76 28.21 -8.23
CA GLY A 81 -12.21 29.56 -7.88
C GLY A 81 -13.63 29.90 -8.32
N TYR A 82 -14.35 28.97 -8.95
CA TYR A 82 -15.77 29.12 -9.32
C TYR A 82 -16.72 28.43 -8.31
N ASP A 83 -16.30 28.40 -7.04
CA ASP A 83 -17.03 27.74 -5.97
C ASP A 83 -18.37 28.45 -5.69
N ARG A 84 -18.38 29.78 -5.70
CA ARG A 84 -19.58 30.59 -5.42
C ARG A 84 -20.66 30.43 -6.49
N GLU A 85 -20.27 30.41 -7.77
CA GLU A 85 -21.19 30.22 -8.89
C GLU A 85 -21.82 28.83 -8.83
N ARG A 86 -21.01 27.79 -8.53
CA ARG A 86 -21.52 26.42 -8.37
C ARG A 86 -22.41 26.27 -7.15
N LEU A 87 -22.09 26.94 -6.04
CA LEU A 87 -22.92 26.96 -4.85
C LEU A 87 -24.27 27.60 -5.13
N ALA A 88 -24.29 28.75 -5.82
CA ALA A 88 -25.55 29.40 -6.21
C ALA A 88 -26.40 28.50 -7.12
N GLN A 89 -25.78 27.81 -8.08
CA GLN A 89 -26.47 26.84 -8.93
C GLN A 89 -26.99 25.63 -8.14
N GLN A 90 -26.26 25.16 -7.13
CA GLN A 90 -26.71 24.09 -6.23
C GLN A 90 -27.93 24.55 -5.44
N GLN A 91 -27.87 25.71 -4.80
CA GLN A 91 -28.97 26.28 -4.03
C GLN A 91 -30.23 26.47 -4.87
N GLN A 92 -30.10 26.94 -6.11
CA GLN A 92 -31.24 27.09 -7.01
C GLN A 92 -31.84 25.73 -7.42
N ARG A 93 -31.02 24.69 -7.60
CA ARG A 93 -31.54 23.35 -7.85
C ARG A 93 -32.23 22.78 -6.63
N ASP A 94 -31.69 23.02 -5.44
CA ASP A 94 -32.22 22.45 -4.20
C ASP A 94 -33.44 23.25 -3.67
N GLU A 95 -33.72 24.43 -4.22
CA GLU A 95 -34.88 25.26 -3.89
C GLU A 95 -36.19 24.50 -4.18
N GLY A 96 -36.88 24.11 -3.10
CA GLY A 96 -38.13 23.35 -3.18
C GLY A 96 -37.96 21.82 -3.14
N HIS A 97 -36.73 21.31 -3.21
CA HIS A 97 -36.43 19.89 -3.02
C HIS A 97 -36.12 19.61 -1.54
N LEU A 98 -36.75 18.57 -0.98
CA LEU A 98 -36.67 18.24 0.45
C LEU A 98 -35.33 17.59 0.84
N ASN A 99 -34.18 18.23 0.62
CA ASN A 99 -32.85 17.72 0.98
C ASN A 99 -32.63 16.23 0.59
N GLY A 100 -33.13 15.80 -0.57
CA GLY A 100 -33.00 14.43 -1.06
C GLY A 100 -34.07 13.42 -0.63
N ILE A 101 -35.10 13.81 0.14
CA ILE A 101 -36.23 12.93 0.50
C ILE A 101 -37.13 12.64 -0.71
N GLU A 102 -37.13 13.54 -1.70
CA GLU A 102 -37.94 13.41 -2.92
C GLU A 102 -37.56 12.20 -3.79
N TYR A 103 -36.32 11.70 -3.69
CA TYR A 103 -35.89 10.48 -4.40
C TYR A 103 -36.62 9.20 -3.94
N LEU A 104 -37.25 9.24 -2.76
CA LEU A 104 -37.99 8.12 -2.18
C LEU A 104 -39.50 8.19 -2.44
N THR A 105 -39.99 9.26 -3.05
CA THR A 105 -41.39 9.45 -3.44
C THR A 105 -41.47 9.53 -4.96
N PRO A 106 -41.95 8.47 -5.65
CA PRO A 106 -42.05 8.42 -7.11
C PRO A 106 -43.07 9.40 -7.69
#